data_AF-A0A377TS19-F1
#
_entry.id   AF-A0A377TS19-F1
#
_cell.length_a   1.000
_cell.length_b   1.000
_cell.length_c   1.000
_cell.angle_alpha   90.00
_cell.angle_beta   90.00
_cell.angle_gamma   90.00
#
_symmetry.space_group_name_H-M   'P 1'
#
loop_
_entity.id
_entity.type
_entity.pdbx_description
1 polymer ?
#
loop_
_entity_poly.entity_id
_entity_poly.type
_entity_poly.pdbx_seq_one_letter_code
_entity_poly.pdbx_strand_id
1 'polypeptide(L)'
;MNKGGSATPVLTEEQIIQQLETSAFAKQSNRFNKIFSCSPKSRKKVKVILVYGQSFAAGAQSNAALTTTPLYGNVMLGQSPRGSFFSNPPAGSEVYGPVGGENKFYPLHEVCQDVDGTIIPQSGYGETICSTVGNEFKRLHNEAMGVANDDDMVVCVGSCGVSGRSIAQLQKGASPELYNRVETFLAGVAEACAADGVEFEVIGIIYLQGENDNSASTTYYAAQSQTMRQNLINSCKAASGQTFDPIYLINQIGNTYINTMGVPQAQNRLPEQADKTILVGSYQGLPNPGAHLCSNSYRKLGCLFARELWRYYSGNGDFTFRILKAVHREDKVYLSLTPRGSAIEVFCCLR
;
A
#
# COMPACT_ATOMS: atom_id res chain seq x y z
N MET A 1 -0.19 1.18 -59.00
CA MET A 1 -0.03 1.37 -57.55
C MET A 1 -1.14 0.62 -56.84
N ASN A 2 -0.79 -0.42 -56.08
CA ASN A 2 -1.63 -0.92 -54.99
C ASN A 2 -0.67 -1.47 -53.93
N LYS A 3 -0.65 -0.82 -52.77
CA LYS A 3 0.24 -1.13 -51.65
C LYS A 3 -0.22 -2.45 -51.02
N GLY A 4 0.58 -3.50 -51.17
CA GLY A 4 0.44 -4.73 -50.39
C GLY A 4 0.66 -4.42 -48.92
N GLY A 5 -0.39 -4.53 -48.11
CA GLY A 5 -0.25 -4.56 -46.66
C GLY A 5 0.44 -5.88 -46.28
N SER A 6 1.63 -5.80 -45.69
CA SER A 6 2.28 -6.98 -45.14
C SER A 6 1.41 -7.54 -44.01
N ALA A 7 0.94 -8.78 -44.16
CA ALA A 7 0.37 -9.51 -43.04
C ALA A 7 1.45 -9.63 -41.96
N THR A 8 1.16 -9.15 -40.75
CA THR A 8 2.07 -9.32 -39.60
C THR A 8 2.38 -10.80 -39.43
N PRO A 9 3.65 -11.23 -39.35
CA PRO A 9 3.98 -12.63 -39.17
C PRO A 9 3.35 -13.18 -37.88
N VAL A 10 2.63 -14.30 -37.98
CA VAL A 10 2.14 -15.03 -36.81
C VAL A 10 3.34 -15.70 -36.14
N LEU A 11 3.59 -15.37 -34.88
CA LEU A 11 4.71 -15.92 -34.12
C LEU A 11 4.53 -17.43 -33.87
N THR A 12 5.60 -18.20 -34.00
CA THR A 12 5.62 -19.61 -33.58
C THR A 12 5.53 -19.72 -32.05
N GLU A 13 5.20 -20.90 -31.54
CA GLU A 13 5.11 -21.17 -30.09
C GLU A 13 6.46 -20.95 -29.42
N GLU A 14 7.54 -21.41 -30.05
CA GLU A 14 8.91 -21.17 -29.62
C GLU A 14 9.25 -19.67 -29.56
N GLN A 15 8.84 -18.90 -30.57
CA GLN A 15 9.02 -17.44 -30.58
C GLN A 15 8.20 -16.74 -29.48
N ILE A 16 6.98 -17.21 -29.20
CA ILE A 16 6.14 -16.69 -28.11
C ILE A 16 6.82 -16.97 -26.76
N ILE A 17 7.25 -18.21 -26.52
CA ILE A 17 7.95 -18.61 -25.28
C ILE A 17 9.21 -17.78 -25.12
N GLN A 18 10.05 -17.67 -26.15
CA GLN A 18 11.30 -16.90 -26.11
C GLN A 18 11.05 -15.42 -25.79
N GLN A 19 10.00 -14.81 -26.36
CA GLN A 19 9.63 -13.42 -26.03
C GLN A 19 9.16 -13.27 -24.59
N LEU A 20 8.37 -14.22 -24.07
CA LEU A 20 7.87 -14.19 -22.70
C LEU A 20 8.98 -14.41 -21.67
N GLU A 21 9.92 -15.30 -21.95
CA GLU A 21 11.11 -15.53 -21.14
C GLU A 21 12.05 -14.32 -21.17
N THR A 22 12.28 -13.73 -22.35
CA THR A 22 13.08 -12.50 -22.49
C THR A 22 12.45 -11.36 -21.71
N SER A 23 11.12 -11.23 -21.73
CA SER A 23 10.40 -10.22 -20.95
C SER A 23 10.56 -10.44 -19.44
N ALA A 24 10.44 -11.69 -18.98
CA ALA A 24 10.66 -12.05 -17.58
C ALA A 24 12.11 -11.78 -17.15
N PHE A 25 13.10 -12.13 -17.98
CA PHE A 25 14.51 -11.90 -17.73
C PHE A 25 14.86 -10.41 -17.68
N ALA A 26 14.33 -9.61 -18.61
CA ALA A 26 14.51 -8.16 -18.62
C ALA A 26 13.91 -7.51 -17.37
N LYS A 27 12.75 -8.00 -16.89
CA LYS A 27 12.18 -7.55 -15.62
C LYS A 27 13.03 -7.97 -14.43
N GLN A 28 13.47 -9.23 -14.38
CA GLN A 28 14.36 -9.72 -13.33
C GLN A 28 15.68 -8.93 -13.27
N SER A 29 16.23 -8.52 -14.42
CA SER A 29 17.46 -7.73 -14.49
C SER A 29 17.28 -6.29 -14.03
N ASN A 30 16.09 -5.70 -14.22
CA ASN A 30 15.75 -4.36 -13.70
C ASN A 30 15.60 -4.30 -12.17
N ARG A 31 15.61 -5.46 -11.48
CA ARG A 31 15.58 -5.61 -10.02
C ARG A 31 16.50 -4.63 -9.30
N PHE A 32 17.80 -4.73 -9.59
CA PHE A 32 18.83 -4.02 -8.82
C PHE A 32 18.80 -2.51 -9.03
N ASN A 33 18.32 -2.06 -10.19
CA ASN A 33 18.38 -0.64 -10.57
C ASN A 33 17.18 0.17 -10.07
N LYS A 34 15.98 -0.43 -9.97
CA LYS A 34 14.74 0.32 -9.69
C LYS A 34 14.11 0.08 -8.33
N ILE A 35 14.31 -1.10 -7.73
CA ILE A 35 13.60 -1.48 -6.49
C ILE A 35 14.57 -1.62 -5.31
N PHE A 36 15.83 -2.01 -5.57
CA PHE A 36 16.89 -2.14 -4.57
C PHE A 36 17.84 -0.92 -4.59
N SER A 37 17.30 0.28 -4.38
CA SER A 37 18.16 1.41 -4.02
C SER A 37 18.50 1.27 -2.52
N CYS A 38 19.66 0.66 -2.25
CA CYS A 38 20.27 0.56 -0.92
C CYS A 38 20.91 1.89 -0.52
N SER A 39 20.13 2.98 -0.49
CA SER A 39 20.57 4.17 0.22
C SER A 39 20.78 3.80 1.69
N PRO A 40 21.89 4.22 2.34
CA PRO A 40 22.11 3.92 3.74
C PRO A 40 20.91 4.40 4.56
N LYS A 41 20.26 3.45 5.24
CA LYS A 41 19.11 3.76 6.10
C LYS A 41 19.65 4.34 7.39
N SER A 42 18.98 5.36 7.91
CA SER A 42 19.43 6.00 9.13
C SER A 42 19.11 5.10 10.34
N ARG A 43 19.88 5.23 11.43
CA ARG A 43 19.57 4.56 12.70
C ARG A 43 18.60 5.37 13.58
N LYS A 44 17.75 6.21 12.98
CA LYS A 44 16.69 6.92 13.71
C LYS A 44 15.77 5.93 14.42
N LYS A 45 15.45 6.18 15.69
CA LYS A 45 14.74 5.23 16.56
C LYS A 45 13.34 4.93 16.06
N VAL A 46 12.59 5.93 15.63
CA VAL A 46 11.20 5.76 15.19
C VAL A 46 11.14 5.51 13.68
N LYS A 47 10.48 4.41 13.29
CA LYS A 47 10.23 4.02 11.91
C LYS A 47 8.75 4.17 11.61
N VAL A 48 8.40 5.15 10.78
CA VAL A 48 7.02 5.46 10.44
C VAL A 48 6.56 4.66 9.22
N ILE A 49 5.39 4.04 9.33
CA ILE A 49 4.64 3.47 8.22
C ILE A 49 3.34 4.25 8.06
N LEU A 50 3.24 4.99 6.96
CA LEU A 50 2.07 5.79 6.63
C LEU A 50 1.06 4.95 5.83
N VAL A 51 -0.19 4.93 6.25
CA VAL A 51 -1.30 4.38 5.45
C VAL A 51 -2.17 5.53 4.94
N TYR A 52 -2.45 5.55 3.63
CA TYR A 52 -3.32 6.56 3.02
C TYR A 52 -4.20 5.95 1.92
N GLY A 53 -5.24 6.67 1.51
CA GLY A 53 -6.21 6.22 0.52
C GLY A 53 -7.65 6.41 0.99
N GLN A 54 -8.54 5.48 0.61
CA GLN A 54 -9.97 5.60 0.90
C GLN A 54 -10.46 4.66 2.00
N SER A 55 -11.68 4.13 1.86
CA SER A 55 -12.39 3.29 2.82
C SER A 55 -11.56 2.14 3.40
N PHE A 56 -10.69 1.49 2.63
CA PHE A 56 -9.85 0.40 3.14
C PHE A 56 -8.70 0.90 4.03
N ALA A 57 -8.12 2.06 3.71
CA ALA A 57 -7.20 2.72 4.63
C ALA A 57 -7.91 3.09 5.95
N ALA A 58 -9.17 3.52 5.86
CA ALA A 58 -9.99 3.85 7.01
C ALA A 58 -10.65 2.63 7.70
N GLY A 59 -10.35 1.38 7.34
CA GLY A 59 -10.92 0.19 8.00
C GLY A 59 -12.45 0.07 7.88
N ALA A 60 -13.06 0.60 6.81
CA ALA A 60 -14.51 0.62 6.65
C ALA A 60 -15.14 -0.78 6.59
N GLN A 61 -16.31 -0.90 7.21
CA GLN A 61 -17.08 -2.12 7.50
C GLN A 61 -16.32 -3.21 8.26
N SER A 62 -15.20 -2.86 8.90
CA SER A 62 -14.63 -3.71 9.92
C SER A 62 -15.47 -3.59 11.19
N ASN A 63 -16.37 -4.55 11.42
CA ASN A 63 -17.38 -4.45 12.49
C ASN A 63 -16.85 -4.68 13.92
N ALA A 64 -15.54 -4.91 14.08
CA ALA A 64 -14.89 -5.13 15.36
C ALA A 64 -13.38 -4.87 15.26
N ALA A 65 -12.80 -4.31 16.32
CA ALA A 65 -11.37 -4.33 16.55
C ALA A 65 -10.98 -5.68 17.17
N LEU A 66 -10.04 -6.39 16.54
CA LEU A 66 -9.54 -7.69 16.97
C LEU A 66 -8.11 -7.58 17.53
N THR A 67 -7.30 -6.67 17.00
CA THR A 67 -5.91 -6.46 17.47
C THR A 67 -5.86 -5.40 18.58
N THR A 68 -6.46 -5.72 19.73
CA THR A 68 -6.60 -4.77 20.87
C THR A 68 -5.44 -4.84 21.87
N THR A 69 -4.57 -5.84 21.75
CA THR A 69 -3.40 -5.99 22.63
C THR A 69 -2.16 -5.45 21.93
N PRO A 70 -1.47 -4.44 22.51
CA PRO A 70 -0.22 -3.92 21.97
C PRO A 70 0.88 -4.98 21.97
N LEU A 71 1.71 -4.98 20.93
CA LEU A 71 2.84 -5.91 20.79
C LEU A 71 4.12 -5.15 20.39
N TYR A 72 5.26 -5.72 20.80
CA TYR A 72 6.61 -5.35 20.35
C TYR A 72 6.99 -3.86 20.48
N GLY A 73 6.40 -3.16 21.47
CA GLY A 73 6.69 -1.75 21.71
C GLY A 73 6.32 -0.81 20.55
N ASN A 74 5.48 -1.27 19.62
CA ASN A 74 5.00 -0.43 18.51
C ASN A 74 4.07 0.67 19.02
N VAL A 75 4.02 1.79 18.32
CA VAL A 75 3.25 2.97 18.71
C VAL A 75 2.34 3.48 17.59
N MET A 76 1.39 4.33 17.98
CA MET A 76 0.49 5.10 17.12
C MET A 76 0.39 6.53 17.66
N LEU A 77 -0.05 7.48 16.82
CA LEU A 77 -0.25 8.87 17.23
C LEU A 77 -1.69 9.07 17.73
N GLY A 78 -1.83 9.39 19.02
CA GLY A 78 -3.13 9.44 19.69
C GLY A 78 -3.67 8.05 20.06
N GLN A 79 -4.92 7.98 20.48
CA GLN A 79 -5.54 6.78 21.06
C GLN A 79 -6.18 5.83 20.03
N SER A 80 -5.93 6.06 18.74
CA SER A 80 -6.31 5.19 17.63
C SER A 80 -5.27 5.32 16.51
N PRO A 81 -4.95 4.26 15.75
CA PRO A 81 -4.07 4.38 14.60
C PRO A 81 -4.75 5.18 13.48
N ARG A 82 -6.06 5.41 13.54
CA ARG A 82 -6.83 6.21 12.60
C ARG A 82 -7.24 7.53 13.26
N GLY A 83 -6.85 8.64 12.64
CA GLY A 83 -7.22 9.97 13.12
C GLY A 83 -8.71 10.28 12.89
N SER A 84 -9.32 11.11 13.74
CA SER A 84 -10.77 11.29 13.93
C SER A 84 -11.58 11.62 12.66
N PHE A 85 -11.01 12.39 11.73
CA PHE A 85 -11.76 12.95 10.59
C PHE A 85 -11.71 12.07 9.32
N PHE A 86 -11.94 10.76 9.49
CA PHE A 86 -11.76 9.75 8.42
C PHE A 86 -13.03 9.46 7.59
N SER A 87 -14.21 9.94 8.00
CA SER A 87 -15.49 9.66 7.33
C SER A 87 -16.27 10.95 7.16
N ASN A 88 -16.40 11.43 5.91
CA ASN A 88 -17.08 12.70 5.59
C ASN A 88 -16.71 13.86 6.54
N PRO A 89 -15.42 14.21 6.61
CA PRO A 89 -14.99 15.27 7.52
C PRO A 89 -15.74 16.57 7.24
N PRO A 90 -16.18 17.31 8.28
CA PRO A 90 -16.74 18.65 8.11
C PRO A 90 -15.73 19.55 7.39
N ALA A 91 -16.24 20.54 6.64
CA ALA A 91 -15.38 21.53 6.00
C ALA A 91 -14.50 22.23 7.06
N GLY A 92 -13.20 22.33 6.79
CA GLY A 92 -12.21 22.88 7.72
C GLY A 92 -11.65 21.84 8.71
N SER A 93 -12.06 20.57 8.62
CA SER A 93 -11.55 19.48 9.47
C SER A 93 -10.64 18.52 8.69
N GLU A 94 -9.93 19.01 7.67
CA GLU A 94 -9.04 18.21 6.82
C GLU A 94 -7.66 17.94 7.47
N VAL A 95 -7.68 17.58 8.76
CA VAL A 95 -6.50 17.28 9.57
C VAL A 95 -6.55 15.84 10.05
N TYR A 96 -5.43 15.22 10.42
CA TYR A 96 -5.40 13.86 10.96
C TYR A 96 -6.34 13.76 12.17
N GLY A 97 -6.16 14.69 13.13
CA GLY A 97 -6.92 14.74 14.37
C GLY A 97 -6.60 13.52 15.23
N PRO A 98 -5.46 13.49 15.95
CA PRO A 98 -5.15 12.38 16.82
C PRO A 98 -6.28 12.20 17.83
N VAL A 99 -6.76 10.98 18.00
CA VAL A 99 -7.83 10.69 18.97
C VAL A 99 -7.29 10.97 20.38
N GLY A 100 -8.07 11.72 21.17
CA GLY A 100 -7.62 12.25 22.46
C GLY A 100 -7.01 13.67 22.37
N GLY A 101 -6.82 14.21 21.16
CA GLY A 101 -6.45 15.61 20.93
C GLY A 101 -4.97 15.95 21.11
N GLU A 102 -4.13 14.99 21.48
CA GLU A 102 -2.71 15.20 21.75
C GLU A 102 -1.82 14.50 20.70
N ASN A 103 -0.78 15.18 20.24
CA ASN A 103 0.28 14.61 19.41
C ASN A 103 1.27 13.80 20.27
N LYS A 104 0.80 12.66 20.80
CA LYS A 104 1.56 11.79 21.69
C LYS A 104 1.53 10.35 21.20
N PHE A 105 2.62 9.62 21.43
CA PHE A 105 2.66 8.20 21.17
C PHE A 105 1.91 7.39 22.23
N TYR A 106 1.04 6.50 21.76
CA TYR A 106 0.38 5.47 22.55
C TYR A 106 0.77 4.09 21.99
N PRO A 107 0.71 3.01 22.80
CA PRO A 107 0.95 1.66 22.29
C PRO A 107 0.00 1.32 21.14
N LEU A 108 0.54 0.78 20.04
CA LEU A 108 -0.23 0.45 18.84
C LEU A 108 -1.25 -0.66 19.11
N HIS A 109 -2.53 -0.35 18.95
CA HIS A 109 -3.64 -1.30 18.97
C HIS A 109 -4.82 -0.73 18.18
N GLU A 110 -5.74 -1.60 17.72
CA GLU A 110 -6.96 -1.15 17.05
C GLU A 110 -8.07 -0.86 18.08
N VAL A 111 -8.92 0.12 17.73
CA VAL A 111 -10.13 0.48 18.47
C VAL A 111 -11.28 0.71 17.49
N CYS A 112 -12.50 0.46 17.94
CA CYS A 112 -13.70 0.84 17.21
C CYS A 112 -13.93 2.36 17.35
N GLN A 113 -14.08 3.05 16.22
CA GLN A 113 -14.47 4.46 16.18
C GLN A 113 -15.81 4.66 15.48
N ASP A 114 -16.63 5.60 15.94
CA ASP A 114 -17.77 6.09 15.16
C ASP A 114 -17.30 7.08 14.07
N VAL A 115 -18.20 7.48 13.18
CA VAL A 115 -17.91 8.37 12.04
C VAL A 115 -17.41 9.76 12.45
N ASP A 116 -17.69 10.19 13.68
CA ASP A 116 -17.19 11.45 14.25
C ASP A 116 -15.79 11.32 14.88
N GLY A 117 -15.21 10.11 14.87
CA GLY A 117 -13.91 9.80 15.45
C GLY A 117 -13.93 9.32 16.90
N THR A 118 -15.09 9.34 17.57
CA THR A 118 -15.25 8.91 18.96
C THR A 118 -14.99 7.42 19.10
N ILE A 119 -14.19 7.00 20.09
CA ILE A 119 -14.01 5.58 20.40
C ILE A 119 -15.29 5.03 21.03
N ILE A 120 -15.85 3.99 20.43
CA ILE A 120 -17.07 3.33 20.89
C ILE A 120 -16.87 1.80 20.93
N PRO A 121 -17.65 1.03 21.70
CA PRO A 121 -17.44 -0.42 21.82
C PRO A 121 -17.58 -1.19 20.50
N GLN A 122 -18.45 -0.74 19.60
CA GLN A 122 -18.72 -1.40 18.33
C GLN A 122 -19.04 -0.38 17.24
N SER A 123 -18.41 -0.50 16.09
CA SER A 123 -18.65 0.35 14.92
C SER A 123 -18.33 -0.39 13.63
N GLY A 124 -18.73 0.15 12.48
CA GLY A 124 -18.28 -0.32 11.18
C GLY A 124 -16.82 0.03 10.85
N TYR A 125 -16.02 0.33 11.87
CA TYR A 125 -14.76 1.07 11.78
C TYR A 125 -13.80 0.61 12.88
N GLY A 126 -13.71 -0.70 13.11
CA GLY A 126 -12.87 -1.36 14.10
C GLY A 126 -11.42 -1.56 13.67
N GLU A 127 -11.17 -2.61 12.90
CA GLU A 127 -9.83 -3.02 12.48
C GLU A 127 -9.39 -2.28 11.20
N THR A 128 -8.28 -1.57 11.29
CA THR A 128 -7.48 -1.15 10.12
C THR A 128 -6.39 -2.18 9.81
N ILE A 129 -5.54 -1.92 8.81
CA ILE A 129 -4.33 -2.74 8.61
C ILE A 129 -3.20 -2.37 9.58
N CYS A 130 -3.30 -1.26 10.32
CA CYS A 130 -2.15 -0.59 10.95
C CYS A 130 -1.45 -1.45 11.99
N SER A 131 -2.20 -1.98 12.96
CA SER A 131 -1.64 -2.79 14.04
C SER A 131 -0.99 -4.05 13.49
N THR A 132 -1.63 -4.71 12.52
CA THR A 132 -1.04 -5.91 11.91
C THR A 132 0.20 -5.59 11.09
N VAL A 133 0.21 -4.48 10.34
CA VAL A 133 1.40 -4.05 9.59
C VAL A 133 2.58 -3.80 10.53
N GLY A 134 2.36 -3.01 11.59
CA GLY A 134 3.40 -2.69 12.56
C GLY A 134 3.91 -3.94 13.29
N ASN A 135 3.00 -4.79 13.76
CA ASN A 135 3.33 -5.99 14.51
C ASN A 135 4.09 -7.01 13.65
N GLU A 136 3.67 -7.26 12.41
CA GLU A 136 4.36 -8.21 11.54
C GLU A 136 5.72 -7.68 11.05
N PHE A 137 5.80 -6.38 10.72
CA PHE A 137 7.08 -5.77 10.35
C PHE A 137 8.08 -5.86 11.51
N LYS A 138 7.63 -5.49 12.73
CA LYS A 138 8.46 -5.51 13.93
C LYS A 138 8.84 -6.93 14.36
N ARG A 139 7.93 -7.90 14.24
CA ARG A 139 8.23 -9.33 14.48
C ARG A 139 9.35 -9.81 13.58
N LEU A 140 9.27 -9.56 12.27
CA LEU A 140 10.29 -9.96 11.30
C LEU A 140 11.64 -9.28 11.57
N HIS A 141 11.63 -8.02 12.01
CA HIS A 141 12.84 -7.32 12.46
C HIS A 141 13.46 -7.97 13.70
N ASN A 142 12.66 -8.17 14.75
CA ASN A 142 13.11 -8.76 16.00
C ASN A 142 13.68 -10.18 15.78
N GLU A 143 13.04 -10.97 14.92
CA GLU A 143 13.54 -12.30 14.49
C GLU A 143 14.89 -12.20 13.78
N ALA A 144 15.05 -11.25 12.85
CA ALA A 144 16.32 -11.05 12.14
C ALA A 144 17.45 -10.57 13.06
N MET A 145 17.10 -9.84 14.12
CA MET A 145 18.05 -9.39 15.15
C MET A 145 18.31 -10.44 16.24
N GLY A 146 17.52 -11.52 16.30
CA GLY A 146 17.63 -12.57 17.32
C GLY A 146 17.22 -12.10 18.72
N VAL A 147 16.31 -11.13 18.83
CA VAL A 147 15.83 -10.57 20.11
C VAL A 147 14.32 -10.68 20.23
N ALA A 148 13.80 -10.69 21.47
CA ALA A 148 12.36 -10.69 21.71
C ALA A 148 11.71 -9.34 21.35
N ASN A 149 12.38 -8.25 21.71
CA ASN A 149 12.03 -6.90 21.29
C ASN A 149 13.28 -6.03 21.17
N ASP A 150 13.47 -5.37 20.01
CA ASP A 150 14.50 -4.36 19.85
C ASP A 150 13.96 -2.98 20.24
N ASP A 151 14.26 -2.51 21.45
CA ASP A 151 13.77 -1.23 21.97
C ASP A 151 14.42 0.00 21.29
N ASP A 152 15.45 -0.19 20.46
CA ASP A 152 16.10 0.87 19.68
C ASP A 152 15.45 1.11 18.32
N MET A 153 14.48 0.27 17.92
CA MET A 153 13.68 0.47 16.72
C MET A 153 12.19 0.42 17.06
N VAL A 154 11.52 1.57 17.17
CA VAL A 154 10.08 1.64 17.44
C VAL A 154 9.33 1.86 16.13
N VAL A 155 8.32 1.04 15.83
CA VAL A 155 7.48 1.25 14.64
C VAL A 155 6.27 2.09 15.01
N CYS A 156 6.10 3.23 14.33
CA CYS A 156 4.91 4.06 14.40
C CYS A 156 4.05 3.82 13.17
N VAL A 157 2.77 3.48 13.34
CA VAL A 157 1.84 3.30 12.21
C VAL A 157 0.62 4.19 12.37
N GLY A 158 0.22 4.86 11.29
CA GLY A 158 -0.97 5.69 11.27
C GLY A 158 -1.69 5.68 9.93
N SER A 159 -3.03 5.65 9.98
CA SER A 159 -3.90 5.74 8.82
C SER A 159 -4.53 7.12 8.68
N CYS A 160 -4.16 7.77 7.58
CA CYS A 160 -4.68 9.07 7.16
C CYS A 160 -5.84 8.95 6.17
N GLY A 161 -6.35 7.74 5.89
CA GLY A 161 -7.36 7.50 4.87
C GLY A 161 -8.69 8.23 5.12
N VAL A 162 -9.44 8.45 4.03
CA VAL A 162 -10.78 9.06 4.08
C VAL A 162 -11.78 8.23 3.27
N SER A 163 -12.80 7.69 3.93
CA SER A 163 -13.80 6.81 3.32
C SER A 163 -14.53 7.45 2.14
N GLY A 164 -14.77 6.65 1.09
CA GLY A 164 -15.61 7.04 -0.05
C GLY A 164 -15.05 8.19 -0.89
N ARG A 165 -13.74 8.24 -1.11
CA ARG A 165 -13.08 9.29 -1.90
C ARG A 165 -12.43 8.76 -3.16
N SER A 166 -12.57 9.53 -4.24
CA SER A 166 -11.81 9.30 -5.47
C SER A 166 -10.36 9.77 -5.30
N ILE A 167 -9.48 9.31 -6.18
CA ILE A 167 -8.08 9.74 -6.20
C ILE A 167 -7.96 11.25 -6.36
N ALA A 168 -8.84 11.88 -7.16
CA ALA A 168 -8.87 13.33 -7.36
C ALA A 168 -9.18 14.10 -6.08
N GLN A 169 -10.12 13.60 -5.26
CA GLN A 169 -10.47 14.21 -3.97
C GLN A 169 -9.37 14.03 -2.91
N LEU A 170 -8.51 13.04 -3.08
CA LEU A 170 -7.40 12.76 -2.15
C LEU A 170 -6.10 13.46 -2.55
N GLN A 171 -6.02 14.06 -3.74
CA GLN A 171 -4.81 14.75 -4.19
C GLN A 171 -4.48 15.94 -3.28
N LYS A 172 -3.19 16.21 -3.15
CA LYS A 172 -2.70 17.46 -2.57
C LYS A 172 -3.17 18.64 -3.43
N GLY A 173 -3.75 19.66 -2.81
CA GLY A 173 -4.35 20.81 -3.50
C GLY A 173 -5.84 20.66 -3.79
N ALA A 174 -6.46 19.53 -3.44
CA ALA A 174 -7.89 19.31 -3.68
C ALA A 174 -8.76 20.14 -2.71
N SER A 175 -10.02 20.37 -3.08
CA SER A 175 -11.00 21.01 -2.20
C SER A 175 -12.17 20.05 -1.94
N PRO A 176 -12.42 19.63 -0.69
CA PRO A 176 -11.63 19.91 0.51
C PRO A 176 -10.23 19.26 0.48
N GLU A 177 -9.27 19.83 1.20
CA GLU A 177 -7.85 19.44 1.21
C GLU A 177 -7.58 18.18 2.06
N LEU A 178 -8.20 17.06 1.71
CA LEU A 178 -8.13 15.81 2.49
C LEU A 178 -6.70 15.27 2.65
N TYR A 179 -5.81 15.61 1.71
CA TYR A 179 -4.40 15.25 1.78
C TYR A 179 -3.68 15.85 2.99
N ASN A 180 -4.14 17.00 3.51
CA ASN A 180 -3.55 17.63 4.69
C ASN A 180 -3.62 16.75 5.96
N ARG A 181 -4.45 15.70 5.96
CA ARG A 181 -4.40 14.63 6.97
C ARG A 181 -3.02 13.95 7.05
N VAL A 182 -2.36 13.76 5.91
CA VAL A 182 -1.00 13.18 5.87
C VAL A 182 0.01 14.14 6.48
N GLU A 183 -0.03 15.41 6.12
CA GLU A 183 0.96 16.40 6.58
C GLU A 183 0.81 16.68 8.07
N THR A 184 -0.42 16.77 8.56
CA THR A 184 -0.70 16.95 9.99
C THR A 184 -0.39 15.71 10.83
N PHE A 185 -0.56 14.50 10.28
CA PHE A 185 -0.06 13.28 10.93
C PHE A 185 1.47 13.30 11.07
N LEU A 186 2.19 13.58 9.98
CA LEU A 186 3.65 13.64 10.00
C LEU A 186 4.17 14.73 10.94
N ALA A 187 3.51 15.89 10.99
CA ALA A 187 3.83 16.94 11.94
C ALA A 187 3.60 16.51 13.39
N GLY A 188 2.49 15.82 13.67
CA GLY A 188 2.22 15.29 15.01
C GLY A 188 3.20 14.20 15.44
N VAL A 189 3.65 13.34 14.52
CA VAL A 189 4.75 12.39 14.78
C VAL A 189 6.05 13.13 15.09
N ALA A 190 6.36 14.21 14.36
CA ALA A 190 7.55 15.02 14.62
C ALA A 190 7.50 15.66 16.02
N GLU A 191 6.33 16.19 16.41
CA GLU A 191 6.10 16.75 17.75
C GLU A 191 6.26 15.70 18.86
N ALA A 192 5.66 14.51 18.69
CA ALA A 192 5.81 13.40 19.63
C ALA A 192 7.27 12.95 19.76
N CYS A 193 8.00 12.83 18.64
CA CYS A 193 9.41 12.47 18.65
C CYS A 193 10.27 13.55 19.34
N ALA A 194 10.00 14.83 19.09
CA ALA A 194 10.71 15.92 19.73
C ALA A 194 10.48 15.93 21.24
N ALA A 195 9.26 15.66 21.70
CA ALA A 195 8.93 15.53 23.12
C ALA A 195 9.70 14.37 23.80
N ASP A 196 9.88 13.26 23.08
CA ASP A 196 10.61 12.08 23.56
C ASP A 196 12.14 12.18 23.34
N GLY A 197 12.63 13.26 22.71
CA GLY A 197 14.06 13.44 22.42
C GLY A 197 14.61 12.45 21.39
N VAL A 198 13.77 11.93 20.50
CA VAL A 198 14.14 10.97 19.45
C VAL A 198 13.89 11.53 18.07
N GLU A 199 14.44 10.88 17.05
CA GLU A 199 14.18 11.21 15.66
C GLU A 199 13.41 10.08 14.95
N PHE A 200 12.72 10.44 13.86
CA PHE A 200 12.00 9.50 13.01
C PHE A 200 12.41 9.56 11.55
N GLU A 201 12.20 8.44 10.86
CA GLU A 201 12.18 8.34 9.40
C GLU A 201 10.92 7.59 8.94
N VAL A 202 10.43 7.90 7.75
CA VAL A 202 9.34 7.18 7.09
C VAL A 202 9.93 6.08 6.22
N ILE A 203 9.62 4.83 6.57
CA ILE A 203 10.18 3.65 5.89
C ILE A 203 9.23 3.09 4.82
N GLY A 204 7.93 3.34 4.97
CA GLY A 204 6.89 2.80 4.10
C GLY A 204 5.68 3.71 3.97
N ILE A 205 5.11 3.71 2.76
CA ILE A 205 3.83 4.31 2.44
C ILE A 205 2.96 3.21 1.87
N ILE A 206 1.80 2.95 2.47
CA ILE A 206 0.81 2.00 1.97
C ILE A 206 -0.37 2.80 1.43
N TYR A 207 -0.63 2.66 0.13
CA TYR A 207 -1.73 3.34 -0.56
C TYR A 207 -2.84 2.35 -0.93
N LEU A 208 -4.03 2.57 -0.37
CA LEU A 208 -5.21 1.72 -0.54
C LEU A 208 -6.36 2.52 -1.16
N GLN A 209 -6.46 2.52 -2.49
CA GLN A 209 -7.50 3.25 -3.20
C GLN A 209 -7.73 2.68 -4.59
N GLY A 210 -8.91 2.94 -5.15
CA GLY A 210 -9.26 2.71 -6.55
C GLY A 210 -10.72 2.32 -6.73
N GLU A 211 -11.38 1.93 -5.63
CA GLU A 211 -12.75 1.47 -5.61
C GLU A 211 -13.72 2.56 -6.07
N ASN A 212 -13.49 3.81 -5.66
CA ASN A 212 -14.33 4.95 -6.08
C ASN A 212 -14.02 5.48 -7.48
N ASP A 213 -12.96 4.97 -8.11
CA ASP A 213 -12.57 5.31 -9.49
C ASP A 213 -12.70 4.09 -10.42
N ASN A 214 -13.44 3.04 -10.03
CA ASN A 214 -13.42 1.75 -10.72
C ASN A 214 -13.90 1.75 -12.20
N SER A 215 -14.48 2.86 -12.66
CA SER A 215 -14.88 3.12 -14.04
C SER A 215 -13.86 3.95 -14.83
N ALA A 216 -12.80 4.44 -14.18
CA ALA A 216 -11.81 5.31 -14.79
C ALA A 216 -10.91 4.57 -15.77
N SER A 217 -10.39 5.30 -16.76
CA SER A 217 -9.45 4.75 -17.74
C SER A 217 -8.06 4.50 -17.13
N THR A 218 -7.31 3.55 -17.73
CA THR A 218 -5.93 3.25 -17.33
C THR A 218 -5.04 4.50 -17.35
N THR A 219 -5.17 5.33 -18.38
CA THR A 219 -4.34 6.53 -18.56
C THR A 219 -4.61 7.57 -17.47
N TYR A 220 -5.88 7.83 -17.18
CA TYR A 220 -6.26 8.79 -16.13
C TYR A 220 -5.74 8.32 -14.76
N TYR A 221 -6.05 7.08 -14.37
CA TYR A 221 -5.70 6.59 -13.04
C TYR A 221 -4.19 6.47 -12.85
N ALA A 222 -3.44 6.08 -13.89
CA ALA A 222 -1.98 6.01 -13.84
C ALA A 222 -1.34 7.39 -13.59
N ALA A 223 -1.79 8.43 -14.29
CA ALA A 223 -1.27 9.79 -14.11
C ALA A 223 -1.54 10.33 -12.68
N GLN A 224 -2.76 10.10 -12.19
CA GLN A 224 -3.15 10.48 -10.83
C GLN A 224 -2.36 9.72 -9.77
N SER A 225 -2.13 8.42 -9.98
CA SER A 225 -1.36 7.57 -9.06
C SER A 225 0.10 7.96 -8.97
N GLN A 226 0.72 8.35 -10.09
CA GLN A 226 2.10 8.85 -10.10
C GLN A 226 2.22 10.17 -9.31
N THR A 227 1.26 11.09 -9.51
CA THR A 227 1.20 12.35 -8.77
C THR A 227 1.03 12.13 -7.28
N MET A 228 0.07 11.27 -6.90
CA MET A 228 -0.18 10.88 -5.51
C MET A 228 1.08 10.32 -4.84
N ARG A 229 1.73 9.35 -5.50
CA ARG A 229 2.98 8.76 -5.02
C ARG A 229 4.05 9.82 -4.77
N GLN A 230 4.28 10.69 -5.74
CA GLN A 230 5.34 11.70 -5.63
C GLN A 230 5.06 12.69 -4.51
N ASN A 231 3.80 13.13 -4.36
CA ASN A 231 3.39 14.01 -3.27
C ASN A 231 3.61 13.34 -1.90
N LEU A 232 3.17 12.09 -1.71
CA LEU A 232 3.37 11.35 -0.46
C LEU A 232 4.84 11.22 -0.09
N ILE A 233 5.70 10.86 -1.05
CA ILE A 233 7.15 10.78 -0.84
C ILE A 233 7.72 12.15 -0.44
N ASN A 234 7.34 13.22 -1.14
CA ASN A 234 7.82 14.57 -0.86
C ASN A 234 7.43 15.03 0.55
N SER A 235 6.18 14.82 0.97
CA SER A 235 5.71 15.17 2.31
C SER A 235 6.44 14.38 3.41
N CYS A 236 6.66 13.08 3.19
CA CYS A 236 7.42 12.24 4.12
C CYS A 236 8.87 12.73 4.29
N LYS A 237 9.54 13.10 3.18
CA LYS A 237 10.91 13.62 3.21
C LYS A 237 10.99 15.00 3.84
N ALA A 238 10.04 15.88 3.53
CA ALA A 238 9.95 17.21 4.12
C ALA A 238 9.79 17.14 5.64
N ALA A 239 8.95 16.24 6.15
CA ALA A 239 8.70 16.12 7.59
C ALA A 239 9.84 15.45 8.36
N SER A 240 10.48 14.43 7.80
CA SER A 240 11.51 13.64 8.50
C SER A 240 12.95 14.10 8.27
N GLY A 241 13.17 14.93 7.24
CA GLY A 241 14.50 15.30 6.76
C GLY A 241 15.27 14.17 6.07
N GLN A 242 14.65 13.01 5.83
CA GLN A 242 15.33 11.87 5.20
C GLN A 242 15.66 12.15 3.73
N THR A 243 16.81 11.68 3.26
CA THR A 243 17.25 11.87 1.87
C THR A 243 16.78 10.75 0.94
N PHE A 244 16.45 9.58 1.48
CA PHE A 244 15.97 8.44 0.72
C PHE A 244 14.44 8.42 0.62
N ASP A 245 13.92 7.95 -0.50
CA ASP A 245 12.47 7.77 -0.66
C ASP A 245 11.96 6.56 0.16
N PRO A 246 10.84 6.70 0.88
CA PRO A 246 10.14 5.57 1.50
C PRO A 246 9.71 4.54 0.47
N ILE A 247 9.56 3.28 0.89
CA ILE A 247 9.02 2.22 0.03
C ILE A 247 7.53 2.49 -0.19
N TYR A 248 7.10 2.57 -1.45
CA TYR A 248 5.69 2.79 -1.80
C TYR A 248 5.01 1.46 -2.12
N LEU A 249 4.01 1.09 -1.34
CA LEU A 249 3.25 -0.15 -1.52
C LEU A 249 1.83 0.17 -1.98
N ILE A 250 1.38 -0.53 -3.00
CA ILE A 250 0.03 -0.43 -3.54
C ILE A 250 -0.55 -1.84 -3.73
N ASN A 251 -1.86 -1.97 -3.61
CA ASN A 251 -2.59 -3.16 -4.02
C ASN A 251 -3.37 -2.90 -5.32
N GLN A 252 -3.74 -3.99 -5.99
CA GLN A 252 -4.74 -3.95 -7.04
C GLN A 252 -6.13 -4.03 -6.40
N ILE A 253 -7.11 -3.29 -6.94
CA ILE A 253 -8.51 -3.48 -6.55
C ILE A 253 -9.00 -4.90 -6.91
N GLY A 254 -10.08 -5.32 -6.25
CA GLY A 254 -10.62 -6.67 -6.30
C GLY A 254 -12.10 -6.74 -5.92
N ASN A 255 -12.60 -7.96 -5.87
CA ASN A 255 -13.96 -8.35 -5.52
C ASN A 255 -15.01 -7.57 -6.34
N THR A 256 -16.10 -7.13 -5.69
CA THR A 256 -17.22 -6.42 -6.34
C THR A 256 -16.83 -5.07 -6.96
N TYR A 257 -15.63 -4.56 -6.71
CA TYR A 257 -15.18 -3.27 -7.22
C TYR A 257 -14.46 -3.34 -8.56
N ILE A 258 -14.27 -4.53 -9.14
CA ILE A 258 -13.78 -4.64 -10.52
C ILE A 258 -14.98 -4.40 -11.47
N ASN A 259 -15.16 -3.14 -11.87
CA ASN A 259 -16.16 -2.76 -12.89
C ASN A 259 -15.53 -2.71 -14.30
N THR A 260 -14.34 -2.10 -14.39
CA THR A 260 -13.55 -2.06 -15.63
C THR A 260 -12.10 -2.46 -15.36
N MET A 261 -11.33 -2.70 -16.42
CA MET A 261 -9.91 -3.04 -16.30
C MET A 261 -8.99 -1.81 -16.18
N GLY A 262 -9.52 -0.58 -16.22
CA GLY A 262 -8.71 0.63 -16.24
C GLY A 262 -7.84 0.81 -14.99
N VAL A 263 -8.49 0.87 -13.83
CA VAL A 263 -7.80 1.00 -12.54
C VAL A 263 -6.90 -0.20 -12.21
N PRO A 264 -7.37 -1.47 -12.32
CA PRO A 264 -6.51 -2.63 -12.06
C PRO A 264 -5.25 -2.65 -12.94
N GLN A 265 -5.35 -2.27 -14.22
CA GLN A 265 -4.20 -2.19 -15.11
C GLN A 265 -3.23 -1.07 -14.72
N ALA A 266 -3.73 0.10 -14.31
CA ALA A 266 -2.89 1.21 -13.88
C ALA A 266 -2.11 0.86 -12.60
N GLN A 267 -2.77 0.26 -11.61
CA GLN A 267 -2.13 -0.21 -10.37
C GLN A 267 -1.07 -1.28 -10.64
N ASN A 268 -1.35 -2.22 -11.56
CA ASN A 268 -0.40 -3.25 -11.95
C ASN A 268 0.85 -2.70 -12.64
N ARG A 269 0.70 -1.63 -13.44
CA ARG A 269 1.79 -1.00 -14.21
C ARG A 269 2.63 -0.02 -13.39
N LEU A 270 2.12 0.52 -12.28
CA LEU A 270 2.82 1.54 -11.50
C LEU A 270 4.24 1.11 -11.04
N PRO A 271 4.48 -0.12 -10.53
CA PRO A 271 5.83 -0.60 -10.21
C PRO A 271 6.81 -0.62 -11.38
N GLU A 272 6.33 -0.59 -12.61
CA GLU A 272 7.20 -0.57 -13.80
C GLU A 272 7.63 0.84 -14.19
N GLN A 273 6.84 1.83 -13.77
CA GLN A 273 6.97 3.23 -14.14
C GLN A 273 7.68 4.05 -13.06
N ALA A 274 7.65 3.59 -11.80
CA ALA A 274 8.20 4.33 -10.68
C ALA A 274 9.04 3.43 -9.76
N ASP A 275 10.24 3.89 -9.46
CA ASP A 275 11.19 3.20 -8.58
C ASP A 275 10.62 3.01 -7.16
N LYS A 276 11.15 2.04 -6.41
CA LYS A 276 10.74 1.72 -5.03
C LYS A 276 9.22 1.56 -4.83
N THR A 277 8.52 1.13 -5.89
CA THR A 277 7.07 0.90 -5.87
C THR A 277 6.78 -0.58 -5.97
N ILE A 278 5.98 -1.11 -5.05
CA ILE A 278 5.69 -2.53 -4.94
C ILE A 278 4.18 -2.74 -5.05
N LEU A 279 3.78 -3.62 -5.97
CA LEU A 279 2.44 -4.17 -5.98
C LEU A 279 2.38 -5.38 -5.06
N VAL A 280 1.64 -5.29 -3.96
CA VAL A 280 1.51 -6.37 -2.97
C VAL A 280 0.55 -7.47 -3.42
N GLY A 281 -0.27 -7.20 -4.44
CA GLY A 281 -1.24 -8.12 -5.03
C GLY A 281 -2.64 -7.52 -5.02
N SER A 282 -3.66 -8.33 -5.30
CA SER A 282 -5.07 -7.95 -5.11
C SER A 282 -5.58 -8.47 -3.77
N TYR A 283 -6.53 -7.76 -3.16
CA TYR A 283 -7.33 -8.31 -2.06
C TYR A 283 -8.46 -9.24 -2.54
N GLN A 284 -8.50 -9.57 -3.84
CA GLN A 284 -9.41 -10.55 -4.42
C GLN A 284 -9.44 -11.84 -3.60
N GLY A 285 -10.65 -12.31 -3.27
CA GLY A 285 -10.85 -13.56 -2.53
C GLY A 285 -10.64 -13.45 -1.03
N LEU A 286 -10.32 -12.27 -0.49
CA LEU A 286 -10.44 -12.02 0.94
C LEU A 286 -11.92 -11.89 1.33
N PRO A 287 -12.37 -12.55 2.41
CA PRO A 287 -13.76 -12.44 2.88
C PRO A 287 -14.23 -11.00 3.09
N ASN A 288 -15.40 -10.69 2.53
CA ASN A 288 -16.07 -9.40 2.61
C ASN A 288 -17.55 -9.60 3.00
N PRO A 289 -18.04 -9.04 4.13
CA PRO A 289 -19.45 -9.15 4.53
C PRO A 289 -20.38 -8.27 3.68
N GLY A 290 -19.82 -7.54 2.71
CA GLY A 290 -20.51 -6.67 1.78
C GLY A 290 -19.50 -6.11 0.78
N ALA A 291 -19.52 -4.79 0.60
CA ALA A 291 -18.60 -4.15 -0.32
C ALA A 291 -17.16 -4.08 0.23
N HIS A 292 -16.96 -4.00 1.56
CA HIS A 292 -15.64 -3.89 2.19
C HIS A 292 -15.19 -5.16 2.92
N LEU A 293 -13.92 -5.21 3.31
CA LEU A 293 -13.30 -6.36 3.98
C LEU A 293 -13.84 -6.54 5.41
N CYS A 294 -13.92 -7.80 5.90
CA CYS A 294 -14.10 -8.03 7.34
C CYS A 294 -12.80 -7.73 8.11
N SER A 295 -12.89 -7.64 9.44
CA SER A 295 -11.74 -7.38 10.32
C SER A 295 -10.57 -8.35 10.09
N ASN A 296 -10.83 -9.66 9.98
CA ASN A 296 -9.76 -10.63 9.72
C ASN A 296 -9.12 -10.47 8.33
N SER A 297 -9.88 -10.00 7.34
CA SER A 297 -9.35 -9.71 6.01
C SER A 297 -8.43 -8.48 6.03
N TYR A 298 -8.74 -7.45 6.84
CA TYR A 298 -7.80 -6.34 7.07
C TYR A 298 -6.50 -6.82 7.72
N ARG A 299 -6.57 -7.68 8.75
CA ARG A 299 -5.38 -8.29 9.35
C ARG A 299 -4.55 -9.04 8.31
N LYS A 300 -5.18 -9.94 7.54
CA LYS A 300 -4.50 -10.70 6.49
C LYS A 300 -3.86 -9.81 5.42
N LEU A 301 -4.55 -8.75 5.00
CA LEU A 301 -4.01 -7.78 4.06
C LEU A 301 -2.80 -7.04 4.66
N GLY A 302 -2.89 -6.63 5.93
CA GLY A 302 -1.78 -6.03 6.68
C GLY A 302 -0.55 -6.93 6.75
N CYS A 303 -0.71 -8.24 6.98
CA CYS A 303 0.41 -9.19 6.94
C CYS A 303 1.11 -9.22 5.58
N LEU A 304 0.35 -9.15 4.46
CA LEU A 304 0.92 -9.13 3.12
C LEU A 304 1.75 -7.88 2.88
N PHE A 305 1.24 -6.71 3.28
CA PHE A 305 1.97 -5.44 3.20
C PHE A 305 3.23 -5.45 4.08
N ALA A 306 3.14 -5.91 5.32
CA ALA A 306 4.29 -5.99 6.23
C ALA A 306 5.38 -6.91 5.69
N ARG A 307 5.01 -8.08 5.16
CA ARG A 307 5.95 -9.03 4.56
C ARG A 307 6.72 -8.38 3.42
N GLU A 308 6.03 -7.73 2.50
CA GLU A 308 6.69 -7.05 1.38
C GLU A 308 7.52 -5.87 1.87
N LEU A 309 6.97 -4.99 2.71
CA LEU A 309 7.72 -3.88 3.27
C LEU A 309 9.01 -4.35 3.96
N TRP A 310 8.95 -5.38 4.81
CA TRP A 310 10.12 -5.95 5.47
C TRP A 310 11.13 -6.54 4.49
N ARG A 311 10.68 -7.31 3.50
CA ARG A 311 11.55 -7.89 2.47
C ARG A 311 12.40 -6.81 1.79
N TYR A 312 11.76 -5.74 1.34
CA TYR A 312 12.47 -4.62 0.73
C TYR A 312 13.25 -3.77 1.75
N TYR A 313 12.75 -3.66 2.99
CA TYR A 313 13.44 -2.93 4.05
C TYR A 313 14.73 -3.64 4.52
N SER A 314 14.74 -4.97 4.58
CA SER A 314 15.92 -5.75 4.97
C SER A 314 16.91 -5.98 3.82
N GLY A 315 16.62 -5.48 2.61
CA GLY A 315 17.46 -5.72 1.43
C GLY A 315 17.28 -7.12 0.81
N ASN A 316 16.36 -7.93 1.34
CA ASN A 316 16.08 -9.31 0.92
C ASN A 316 14.87 -9.44 -0.03
N GLY A 317 14.43 -8.34 -0.64
CA GLY A 317 13.28 -8.36 -1.51
C GLY A 317 13.51 -9.13 -2.81
N ASP A 318 12.41 -9.60 -3.37
CA ASP A 318 12.31 -10.08 -4.74
C ASP A 318 11.03 -9.52 -5.36
N PHE A 319 10.87 -9.65 -6.68
CA PHE A 319 9.62 -9.29 -7.33
C PHE A 319 8.45 -10.04 -6.68
N THR A 320 7.37 -9.31 -6.41
CA THR A 320 6.12 -9.96 -6.06
C THR A 320 5.65 -10.84 -7.20
N PHE A 321 4.93 -11.91 -6.84
CA PHE A 321 4.37 -12.79 -7.85
C PHE A 321 3.42 -12.01 -8.76
N ARG A 322 3.69 -11.93 -10.06
CA ARG A 322 2.81 -11.22 -11.01
C ARG A 322 2.88 -11.79 -12.41
N ILE A 323 1.75 -11.73 -13.12
CA ILE A 323 1.70 -11.94 -14.57
C ILE A 323 2.18 -10.65 -15.25
N LEU A 324 3.24 -10.74 -16.04
CA LEU A 324 3.80 -9.64 -16.82
C LEU A 324 3.12 -9.48 -18.18
N LYS A 325 2.87 -10.61 -18.83
CA LYS A 325 2.33 -10.68 -20.18
C LYS A 325 1.62 -12.01 -20.36
N ALA A 326 0.49 -11.97 -21.05
CA ALA A 326 -0.22 -13.14 -21.52
C ALA A 326 -0.28 -13.09 -23.05
N VAL A 327 -0.05 -14.22 -23.70
CA VAL A 327 -0.24 -14.38 -25.14
C VAL A 327 -1.18 -15.56 -25.35
N HIS A 328 -2.28 -15.32 -26.05
CA HIS A 328 -3.20 -16.37 -26.45
C HIS A 328 -2.86 -16.85 -27.86
N ARG A 329 -2.80 -18.16 -28.04
CA ARG A 329 -2.67 -18.79 -29.36
C ARG A 329 -3.46 -20.09 -29.37
N GLU A 330 -4.37 -20.21 -30.34
CA GLU A 330 -5.23 -21.38 -30.51
C GLU A 330 -6.04 -21.66 -29.23
N ASP A 331 -5.80 -22.76 -28.53
CA ASP A 331 -6.43 -23.17 -27.28
C ASP A 331 -5.54 -22.97 -26.04
N LYS A 332 -4.40 -22.28 -26.21
CA LYS A 332 -3.37 -22.11 -25.19
C LYS A 332 -3.20 -20.65 -24.79
N VAL A 333 -2.97 -20.43 -23.49
CA VAL A 333 -2.49 -19.15 -22.96
C VAL A 333 -1.10 -19.35 -22.37
N TYR A 334 -0.15 -18.56 -22.87
CA TYR A 334 1.22 -18.52 -22.36
C TYR A 334 1.39 -17.31 -21.45
N LEU A 335 1.89 -17.54 -20.24
CA LEU A 335 2.07 -16.51 -19.22
C LEU A 335 3.55 -16.27 -18.92
N SER A 336 3.95 -15.00 -18.93
CA SER A 336 5.22 -14.54 -18.37
C SER A 336 4.99 -14.11 -16.93
N LEU A 337 5.82 -14.58 -15.99
CA LEU A 337 5.66 -14.39 -14.55
C LEU A 337 6.92 -13.78 -13.91
N THR A 338 6.76 -13.07 -12.80
CA THR A 338 7.84 -12.78 -11.83
C THR A 338 7.50 -13.35 -10.46
N PRO A 339 8.48 -13.69 -9.59
CA PRO A 339 9.89 -13.90 -9.94
C PRO A 339 10.01 -15.07 -10.94
N ARG A 340 11.12 -15.16 -11.68
CA ARG A 340 11.24 -16.07 -12.83
C ARG A 340 10.94 -17.52 -12.42
N GLY A 341 9.89 -18.07 -13.00
CA GLY A 341 9.69 -19.51 -13.16
C GLY A 341 9.73 -19.88 -14.65
N SER A 342 9.73 -21.17 -14.99
CA SER A 342 9.45 -21.64 -16.35
C SER A 342 8.13 -21.02 -16.85
N ALA A 343 8.02 -20.69 -18.13
CA ALA A 343 6.74 -20.26 -18.69
C ALA A 343 5.66 -21.32 -18.41
N ILE A 344 4.55 -20.93 -17.80
CA ILE A 344 3.45 -21.84 -17.50
C ILE A 344 2.50 -21.82 -18.68
N GLU A 345 2.36 -22.98 -19.33
CA GLU A 345 1.28 -23.25 -20.27
C GLU A 345 0.00 -23.52 -19.45
N VAL A 346 -1.04 -22.74 -19.70
CA VAL A 346 -2.36 -22.97 -19.12
C VAL A 346 -3.30 -23.40 -20.24
N PHE A 347 -3.80 -24.64 -20.16
CA PHE A 347 -4.85 -25.12 -21.04
C PHE A 347 -6.14 -24.34 -20.77
N CYS A 348 -6.64 -23.66 -21.79
CA CYS A 348 -7.90 -22.94 -21.67
C CYS A 348 -9.04 -23.91 -21.98
N CYS A 349 -9.65 -24.52 -20.96
CA CYS A 349 -10.96 -25.17 -21.12
C CYS A 349 -12.07 -24.10 -21.18
N LEU A 350 -12.03 -23.25 -22.20
CA LEU A 350 -13.19 -22.45 -22.61
C LEU A 350 -13.71 -23.06 -23.91
N ARG A 351 -14.72 -23.93 -23.78
CA ARG A 351 -15.64 -24.24 -24.88
C ARG A 351 -16.85 -23.35 -24.79
#